data_AF-A0ABD3NH91-F1
#
_entry.id   AF-A0ABD3NH91-F1
#
_cell.length_a   1.000
_cell.length_b   1.000
_cell.length_c   1.000
_cell.angle_alpha   90.00
_cell.angle_beta   90.00
_cell.angle_gamma   90.00
#
_symmetry.space_group_name_H-M   'P 1'
#
loop_
_entity.id
_entity.type
_entity.pdbx_description
1 polymer ?
#
loop_
_entity_poly.entity_id
_entity_poly.type
_entity_poly.pdbx_seq_one_letter_code
_entity_poly.pdbx_strand_id
1 'polypeptide(L)'
;CLTRGSLHHQRRPPVSPAPVFAALSAPSADVDMDQFTSGVEDTPIDPPIQAKGRLCSSSCCSFSYRVPTLRELYDRDRRLLRAIIVIVIFLNVPVLGYTLYPFMLFSTWIHESFHGLAALSIGGTVSWLNIYPDGSGLANTLIPIGTFQRAWVACAGYMGTAVVGGIMLMFRRTNLGARVGTCGMGLAMLLTCIFFAGNAFGLVALLLMGLLLSAAGWRLPTFWIGELYALLAATTCLNAITSIRVLFFITEANIGGVVRSSDAAVMQDATKIHAWIWASAWMVLGLWMTAMGVFITFETREKDSREAPEQYRGEDHVDLLLTTELA
;
A
#
# COMPACT_ATOMS: atom_id res chain seq x y z
N CYS A 1 4.13 -65.87 39.48
CA CYS A 1 3.93 -65.71 38.03
C CYS A 1 4.21 -64.25 37.67
N LEU A 2 5.38 -63.88 37.13
CA LEU A 2 5.75 -63.93 35.69
C LEU A 2 4.65 -63.25 34.83
N THR A 3 4.87 -62.19 34.05
CA THR A 3 6.06 -61.76 33.28
C THR A 3 5.95 -60.30 32.79
N ARG A 4 7.13 -59.73 32.49
CA ARG A 4 7.45 -58.49 31.78
C ARG A 4 6.76 -58.29 30.42
N GLY A 5 6.59 -57.01 30.05
CA GLY A 5 6.45 -56.54 28.66
C GLY A 5 6.78 -55.05 28.55
N SER A 6 8.00 -54.73 28.14
CA SER A 6 8.51 -53.37 27.87
C SER A 6 8.39 -53.08 26.37
N LEU A 7 7.89 -51.91 25.97
CA LEU A 7 8.15 -51.33 24.64
C LEU A 7 8.29 -49.80 24.72
N HIS A 8 9.45 -49.34 24.23
CA HIS A 8 9.85 -47.97 23.90
C HIS A 8 8.87 -47.27 22.95
N HIS A 9 8.68 -45.94 23.07
CA HIS A 9 9.30 -44.97 22.14
C HIS A 9 8.97 -43.49 22.43
N GLN A 10 10.05 -42.70 22.52
CA GLN A 10 10.25 -41.30 22.08
C GLN A 10 9.41 -40.14 22.66
N ARG A 11 10.09 -39.39 23.55
CA ARG A 11 9.92 -37.94 23.73
C ARG A 11 10.22 -37.22 22.41
N ARG A 12 9.33 -36.32 21.95
CA ARG A 12 9.63 -35.34 20.90
C ARG A 12 9.99 -33.99 21.54
N PRO A 13 11.05 -33.30 21.08
CA PRO A 13 11.42 -31.96 21.55
C PRO A 13 10.49 -30.86 20.97
N PRO A 14 10.53 -29.63 21.53
CA PRO A 14 9.67 -28.53 21.11
C PRO A 14 10.00 -28.04 19.70
N VAL A 15 8.99 -27.87 18.87
CA VAL A 15 9.13 -27.30 17.51
C VAL A 15 9.02 -25.78 17.64
N SER A 16 10.14 -25.10 17.44
CA SER A 16 10.23 -23.65 17.19
C SER A 16 9.64 -23.31 15.81
N PRO A 17 8.87 -22.23 15.64
CA PRO A 17 8.49 -21.77 14.31
C PRO A 17 9.61 -20.91 13.71
N ALA A 18 10.27 -21.44 12.69
CA ALA A 18 11.09 -20.66 11.77
C ALA A 18 10.21 -20.11 10.61
N PRO A 19 10.50 -18.90 10.10
CA PRO A 19 9.72 -18.31 9.00
C PRO A 19 10.11 -18.94 7.67
N VAL A 20 9.13 -19.41 6.90
CA VAL A 20 9.34 -19.95 5.55
C VAL A 20 8.85 -18.92 4.54
N PHE A 21 9.79 -18.14 4.00
CA PHE A 21 9.66 -17.44 2.72
C PHE A 21 10.62 -18.11 1.73
N ALA A 22 10.08 -18.81 0.75
CA ALA A 22 10.76 -19.28 -0.47
C ALA A 22 9.71 -19.32 -1.58
N ALA A 23 9.77 -18.44 -2.58
CA ALA A 23 10.54 -18.54 -3.82
C ALA A 23 9.94 -19.54 -4.84
N LEU A 24 9.57 -19.03 -6.02
CA LEU A 24 9.33 -19.74 -7.30
C LEU A 24 9.30 -18.66 -8.40
N SER A 25 10.41 -18.33 -9.06
CA SER A 25 10.97 -18.92 -10.30
C SER A 25 9.95 -19.04 -11.46
N ALA A 26 10.13 -18.19 -12.47
CA ALA A 26 9.42 -18.22 -13.75
C ALA A 26 10.04 -19.24 -14.71
N PRO A 27 9.27 -19.84 -15.65
CA PRO A 27 9.82 -20.75 -16.65
C PRO A 27 10.31 -20.00 -17.88
N SER A 28 11.49 -20.41 -18.35
CA SER A 28 12.07 -20.11 -19.66
C SER A 28 11.30 -20.84 -20.76
N ALA A 29 10.94 -20.13 -21.83
CA ALA A 29 10.46 -20.74 -23.07
C ALA A 29 11.55 -20.54 -24.13
N ASP A 30 12.22 -21.64 -24.47
CA ASP A 30 13.05 -21.80 -25.66
C ASP A 30 12.14 -21.92 -26.89
N VAL A 31 12.43 -21.16 -27.95
CA VAL A 31 11.99 -21.48 -29.31
C VAL A 31 13.13 -21.13 -30.27
N ASP A 32 13.82 -22.17 -30.74
CA ASP A 32 14.64 -22.16 -31.95
C ASP A 32 13.72 -22.23 -33.19
N MET A 33 13.96 -21.38 -34.19
CA MET A 33 13.63 -21.73 -35.58
C MET A 33 14.50 -20.91 -36.54
N ASP A 34 15.60 -21.53 -36.96
CA ASP A 34 16.39 -21.15 -38.13
C ASP A 34 15.67 -21.51 -39.45
N GLN A 35 16.07 -20.80 -40.51
CA GLN A 35 15.85 -21.04 -41.94
C GLN A 35 14.67 -20.30 -42.62
N PHE A 36 14.99 -19.15 -43.23
CA PHE A 36 14.82 -18.98 -44.68
C PHE A 36 15.71 -17.84 -45.20
N THR A 37 16.52 -18.12 -46.23
CA THR A 37 17.36 -17.17 -46.94
C THR A 37 16.80 -16.97 -48.35
N SER A 38 16.68 -15.72 -48.84
CA SER A 38 16.89 -15.34 -50.26
C SER A 38 16.50 -13.87 -50.56
N GLY A 39 17.37 -13.15 -51.28
CA GLY A 39 17.09 -11.96 -52.14
C GLY A 39 17.28 -10.59 -51.44
N VAL A 40 18.41 -9.90 -51.57
CA VAL A 40 18.89 -9.05 -52.70
C VAL A 40 17.95 -7.89 -53.05
N GLU A 41 18.23 -6.67 -52.55
CA GLU A 41 18.44 -5.45 -53.36
C GLU A 41 18.84 -4.25 -52.46
N ASP A 42 20.01 -3.68 -52.75
CA ASP A 42 20.50 -2.40 -52.23
C ASP A 42 20.01 -1.25 -53.13
N THR A 43 19.34 -0.24 -52.57
CA THR A 43 19.29 1.11 -53.17
C THR A 43 19.23 2.19 -52.08
N PRO A 44 20.12 3.21 -52.07
CA PRO A 44 20.07 4.33 -51.14
C PRO A 44 19.33 5.53 -51.76
N ILE A 45 18.33 6.09 -51.09
CA ILE A 45 17.73 7.39 -51.48
C ILE A 45 17.38 8.21 -50.21
N ASP A 46 18.03 9.36 -50.11
CA ASP A 46 17.84 10.44 -49.12
C ASP A 46 16.42 11.04 -49.12
N PRO A 47 16.02 11.77 -48.05
CA PRO A 47 14.62 12.08 -47.76
C PRO A 47 14.13 13.31 -48.52
N PRO A 48 12.80 13.46 -48.70
CA PRO A 48 12.29 14.80 -48.79
C PRO A 48 10.93 15.04 -48.10
N ILE A 49 10.86 16.24 -47.51
CA ILE A 49 9.70 17.16 -47.46
C ILE A 49 8.77 17.08 -46.24
N GLN A 50 8.93 18.12 -45.42
CA GLN A 50 7.88 18.73 -44.61
C GLN A 50 6.59 18.94 -45.42
N ALA A 51 5.51 18.27 -45.03
CA ALA A 51 4.17 18.67 -45.41
C ALA A 51 3.44 19.22 -44.18
N LYS A 52 3.39 20.56 -44.10
CA LYS A 52 2.38 21.28 -43.31
C LYS A 52 1.00 20.99 -43.92
N GLY A 53 0.28 20.04 -43.33
CA GLY A 53 -1.13 19.78 -43.61
C GLY A 53 -1.95 20.03 -42.35
N ARG A 54 -2.58 21.20 -42.27
CA ARG A 54 -3.60 21.53 -41.27
C ARG A 54 -4.94 20.98 -41.77
N LEU A 55 -5.80 20.57 -40.83
CA LEU A 55 -7.16 20.04 -40.95
C LEU A 55 -7.28 18.51 -41.13
N CYS A 56 -7.54 17.82 -40.02
CA CYS A 56 -8.64 16.86 -39.99
C CYS A 56 -9.48 17.08 -38.73
N SER A 57 -10.76 17.37 -38.99
CA SER A 57 -11.87 17.37 -38.06
C SER A 57 -12.20 15.94 -37.62
N SER A 58 -13.01 15.83 -36.56
CA SER A 58 -13.63 14.61 -36.00
C SER A 58 -12.87 13.97 -34.85
N SER A 59 -13.49 14.09 -33.68
CA SER A 59 -13.14 13.48 -32.39
C SER A 59 -12.95 11.96 -32.53
N CYS A 60 -11.70 11.56 -32.76
CA CYS A 60 -11.24 10.21 -32.46
C CYS A 60 -10.14 10.38 -31.42
N CYS A 61 -10.52 10.41 -30.14
CA CYS A 61 -9.58 10.27 -29.04
C CYS A 61 -9.01 8.84 -29.12
N SER A 62 -8.07 8.61 -30.02
CA SER A 62 -7.17 7.47 -29.92
C SER A 62 -6.43 7.65 -28.61
N PHE A 63 -6.90 6.96 -27.57
CA PHE A 63 -6.22 6.87 -26.28
C PHE A 63 -4.96 6.05 -26.52
N SER A 64 -3.95 6.69 -27.09
CA SER A 64 -2.66 6.08 -27.32
C SER A 64 -1.98 5.98 -25.95
N TYR A 65 -2.20 4.86 -25.26
CA TYR A 65 -1.52 4.55 -24.01
C TYR A 65 -0.05 4.30 -24.34
N ARG A 66 0.76 5.38 -24.31
CA ARG A 66 2.21 5.26 -24.39
C ARG A 66 2.68 4.64 -23.08
N VAL A 67 3.24 3.43 -23.16
CA VAL A 67 3.92 2.81 -22.02
C VAL A 67 5.10 3.72 -21.64
N PRO A 68 5.14 4.28 -20.42
CA PRO A 68 6.23 5.14 -20.00
C PRO A 68 7.53 4.34 -19.95
N THR A 69 8.64 4.99 -20.31
CA THR A 69 9.96 4.38 -20.24
C THR A 69 10.38 4.13 -18.78
N LEU A 70 11.32 3.21 -18.55
CA LEU A 70 11.81 2.93 -17.18
C LEU A 70 12.42 4.17 -16.50
N ARG A 71 13.04 5.08 -17.26
CA ARG A 71 13.54 6.36 -16.73
C ARG A 71 12.41 7.29 -16.35
N GLU A 72 11.38 7.43 -17.18
CA GLU A 72 10.20 8.23 -16.85
C GLU A 72 9.47 7.68 -15.63
N LEU A 73 9.33 6.35 -15.50
CA LEU A 73 8.79 5.72 -14.29
C LEU A 73 9.67 5.99 -13.07
N TYR A 74 10.99 5.90 -13.21
CA TYR A 74 11.93 6.18 -12.12
C TYR A 74 11.89 7.63 -11.67
N ASP A 75 11.95 8.58 -12.60
CA ASP A 75 11.89 10.01 -12.29
C ASP A 75 10.54 10.40 -11.67
N ARG A 76 9.46 9.76 -12.13
CA ARG A 76 8.10 9.97 -11.62
C ARG A 76 7.88 9.36 -10.23
N ASP A 77 8.42 8.17 -9.95
CA ASP A 77 8.07 7.36 -8.78
C ASP A 77 9.26 6.90 -7.93
N ARG A 78 10.42 7.58 -7.99
CA ARG A 78 11.64 7.23 -7.24
C ARG A 78 11.42 6.90 -5.76
N ARG A 79 10.53 7.61 -5.06
CA ARG A 79 10.24 7.36 -3.64
C ARG A 79 9.60 5.98 -3.43
N LEU A 80 8.63 5.66 -4.28
CA LEU A 80 7.93 4.37 -4.24
C LEU A 80 8.87 3.23 -4.63
N LEU A 81 9.69 3.42 -5.68
CA LEU A 81 10.68 2.42 -6.09
C LEU A 81 11.70 2.14 -4.98
N ARG A 82 12.22 3.18 -4.31
CA ARG A 82 13.08 3.00 -3.14
C ARG A 82 12.38 2.25 -2.02
N ALA A 83 11.13 2.59 -1.71
CA ALA A 83 10.34 1.88 -0.70
C ALA A 83 10.18 0.38 -1.06
N ILE A 84 9.84 0.07 -2.31
CA ILE A 84 9.71 -1.32 -2.79
C ILE A 84 11.04 -2.06 -2.66
N ILE A 85 12.15 -1.44 -3.06
CA ILE A 85 13.49 -2.04 -2.93
C ILE A 85 13.81 -2.34 -1.46
N VAL A 86 13.55 -1.37 -0.56
CA VAL A 86 13.76 -1.56 0.89
C VAL A 86 12.91 -2.72 1.41
N ILE A 87 11.63 -2.78 1.05
CA ILE A 87 10.73 -3.87 1.46
C ILE A 87 11.26 -5.22 0.98
N VAL A 88 11.63 -5.34 -0.30
CA VAL A 88 12.13 -6.59 -0.88
C VAL A 88 13.42 -7.02 -0.19
N ILE A 89 14.37 -6.11 0.04
CA ILE A 89 15.62 -6.44 0.76
C ILE A 89 15.30 -6.92 2.17
N PHE A 90 14.42 -6.22 2.89
CA PHE A 90 14.14 -6.50 4.29
C PHE A 90 13.38 -7.83 4.45
N LEU A 91 12.50 -8.18 3.51
CA LEU A 91 11.80 -9.47 3.52
C LEU A 91 12.71 -10.65 3.19
N ASN A 92 13.77 -10.45 2.39
CA ASN A 92 14.70 -11.52 2.02
C ASN A 92 15.82 -11.74 3.06
N VAL A 93 16.03 -10.81 3.99
CA VAL A 93 17.04 -10.93 5.05
C VAL A 93 16.35 -11.18 6.39
N PRO A 94 16.46 -12.39 6.98
CA PRO A 94 15.69 -12.79 8.17
C PRO A 94 15.76 -11.83 9.36
N VAL A 95 16.93 -11.22 9.60
CA VAL A 95 17.13 -10.27 10.70
C VAL A 95 16.46 -8.92 10.39
N LEU A 96 16.45 -8.48 9.13
CA LEU A 96 15.84 -7.21 8.71
C LEU A 96 14.32 -7.31 8.58
N GLY A 97 13.77 -8.52 8.45
CA GLY A 97 12.33 -8.76 8.48
C GLY A 97 11.68 -8.22 9.76
N TYR A 98 12.37 -8.32 10.91
CA TYR A 98 11.89 -7.76 12.17
C TYR A 98 11.76 -6.22 12.14
N THR A 99 12.49 -5.52 11.26
CA THR A 99 12.35 -4.07 11.09
C THR A 99 11.02 -3.68 10.43
N LEU A 100 10.36 -4.62 9.73
CA LEU A 100 9.02 -4.39 9.16
C LEU A 100 7.88 -4.61 10.17
N TYR A 101 8.18 -5.16 11.35
CA TYR A 101 7.23 -5.40 12.44
C TYR A 101 6.35 -4.18 12.80
N PRO A 102 6.88 -2.96 12.99
CA PRO A 102 6.03 -1.80 13.25
C PRO A 102 5.06 -1.47 12.11
N PHE A 103 5.44 -1.73 10.85
CA PHE A 103 4.54 -1.50 9.70
C PHE A 103 3.43 -2.56 9.63
N MET A 104 3.73 -3.79 10.08
CA MET A 104 2.71 -4.83 10.24
C MET A 104 1.71 -4.46 11.35
N LEU A 105 2.17 -3.98 12.51
CA LEU A 105 1.29 -3.51 13.59
C LEU A 105 0.44 -2.31 13.14
N PHE A 106 1.02 -1.40 12.35
CA PHE A 106 0.29 -0.28 11.77
C PHE A 106 -0.87 -0.75 10.90
N SER A 107 -0.61 -1.69 9.97
CA SER A 107 -1.65 -2.24 9.10
C SER A 107 -2.72 -2.99 9.90
N THR A 108 -2.32 -3.73 10.94
CA THR A 108 -3.25 -4.45 11.82
C THR A 108 -4.14 -3.47 12.58
N TRP A 109 -3.58 -2.38 13.10
CA TRP A 109 -4.37 -1.34 13.74
C TRP A 109 -5.37 -0.70 12.79
N ILE A 110 -5.01 -0.44 11.52
CA ILE A 110 -5.98 0.05 10.52
C ILE A 110 -7.12 -0.95 10.36
N HIS A 111 -6.80 -2.24 10.17
CA HIS A 111 -7.80 -3.30 10.01
C HIS A 111 -8.80 -3.32 11.17
N GLU A 112 -8.31 -3.40 12.40
CA GLU A 112 -9.16 -3.41 13.60
C GLU A 112 -9.94 -2.10 13.79
N SER A 113 -9.33 -0.97 13.46
CA SER A 113 -10.00 0.34 13.55
C SER A 113 -11.18 0.41 12.60
N PHE A 114 -11.09 -0.19 11.42
CA PHE A 114 -12.21 -0.19 10.46
C PHE A 114 -13.35 -1.12 10.88
N HIS A 115 -13.09 -2.22 11.59
CA HIS A 115 -14.16 -2.97 12.26
C HIS A 115 -14.88 -2.08 13.29
N GLY A 116 -14.12 -1.33 14.09
CA GLY A 116 -14.67 -0.38 15.06
C GLY A 116 -15.50 0.73 14.40
N LEU A 117 -14.96 1.39 13.37
CA LEU A 117 -15.66 2.43 12.62
C LEU A 117 -16.93 1.90 11.94
N ALA A 118 -16.88 0.70 11.38
CA ALA A 118 -18.05 0.07 10.78
C ALA A 118 -19.13 -0.24 11.83
N ALA A 119 -18.76 -0.72 13.02
CA ALA A 119 -19.70 -0.93 14.11
C ALA A 119 -20.37 0.39 14.55
N LEU A 120 -19.59 1.46 14.69
CA LEU A 120 -20.12 2.78 15.04
C LEU A 120 -21.07 3.33 13.95
N SER A 121 -20.76 3.09 12.67
CA SER A 121 -21.57 3.58 11.53
C SER A 121 -22.98 3.01 11.47
N ILE A 122 -23.20 1.83 12.07
CA ILE A 122 -24.50 1.15 12.12
C ILE A 122 -25.18 1.27 13.50
N GLY A 123 -24.71 2.19 14.35
CA GLY A 123 -25.27 2.41 15.69
C GLY A 123 -24.82 1.40 16.75
N GLY A 124 -23.76 0.64 16.48
CA GLY A 124 -23.08 -0.19 17.47
C GLY A 124 -22.12 0.60 18.34
N THR A 125 -21.38 -0.09 19.21
CA THR A 125 -20.34 0.46 20.06
C THR A 125 -19.06 -0.38 19.99
N VAL A 126 -17.93 0.24 20.32
CA VAL A 126 -16.64 -0.45 20.42
C VAL A 126 -16.30 -0.57 21.90
N SER A 127 -16.13 -1.79 22.38
CA SER A 127 -15.79 -2.04 23.79
C SER A 127 -14.29 -1.88 24.03
N TRP A 128 -13.48 -2.51 23.19
CA TRP A 128 -12.01 -2.41 23.25
C TRP A 128 -11.38 -2.90 21.95
N LEU A 129 -10.14 -2.50 21.74
CA LEU A 129 -9.28 -2.88 20.63
C LEU A 129 -7.95 -3.38 21.19
N ASN A 130 -7.65 -4.65 20.92
CA ASN A 130 -6.41 -5.30 21.34
C ASN A 130 -5.51 -5.51 20.13
N ILE A 131 -4.22 -5.28 20.34
CA ILE A 131 -3.16 -5.66 19.40
C ILE A 131 -2.20 -6.58 20.15
N TYR A 132 -1.78 -7.68 19.55
CA TYR A 132 -0.94 -8.70 20.20
C TYR A 132 0.49 -8.72 19.65
N PRO A 133 1.47 -9.26 20.40
CA PRO A 133 2.87 -9.31 19.97
C PRO A 133 3.16 -10.21 18.75
N ASP A 134 2.21 -11.09 18.40
CA ASP A 134 2.28 -11.93 17.21
C ASP A 134 1.84 -11.19 15.94
N GLY A 135 1.42 -9.93 16.05
CA GLY A 135 0.88 -9.14 14.95
C GLY A 135 -0.62 -9.30 14.75
N SER A 136 -1.31 -10.13 15.53
CA SER A 136 -2.76 -10.26 15.45
C SER A 136 -3.47 -9.09 16.15
N GLY A 137 -4.70 -8.82 15.73
CA GLY A 137 -5.56 -7.78 16.29
C GLY A 137 -6.92 -8.34 16.66
N LEU A 138 -7.61 -7.66 17.58
CA LEU A 138 -9.01 -7.94 17.89
C LEU A 138 -9.76 -6.68 18.32
N ALA A 139 -10.69 -6.23 17.48
CA ALA A 139 -11.70 -5.25 17.83
C ALA A 139 -12.94 -5.93 18.41
N ASN A 140 -13.20 -5.73 19.70
CA ASN A 140 -14.44 -6.15 20.32
C ASN A 140 -15.53 -5.09 20.10
N THR A 141 -16.52 -5.44 19.29
CA THR A 141 -17.62 -4.56 18.92
C THR A 141 -18.97 -5.15 19.35
N LEU A 142 -19.86 -4.27 19.82
CA LEU A 142 -21.25 -4.58 20.12
C LEU A 142 -22.09 -4.00 19.00
N ILE A 143 -22.74 -4.86 18.23
CA ILE A 143 -23.52 -4.46 17.06
C ILE A 143 -24.99 -4.84 17.23
N PRO A 144 -25.93 -4.10 16.62
CA PRO A 144 -27.33 -4.49 16.58
C PRO A 144 -27.51 -5.89 15.97
N ILE A 145 -28.52 -6.63 16.44
CA ILE A 145 -28.81 -7.97 15.94
C ILE A 145 -29.22 -7.88 14.46
N GLY A 146 -28.46 -8.54 13.60
CA GLY A 146 -28.81 -8.72 12.19
C GLY A 146 -27.67 -9.28 11.35
N THR A 147 -28.02 -9.96 10.27
CA THR A 147 -27.05 -10.57 9.35
C THR A 147 -26.28 -9.51 8.56
N PHE A 148 -26.96 -8.45 8.11
CA PHE A 148 -26.34 -7.34 7.40
C PHE A 148 -25.30 -6.63 8.27
N GLN A 149 -25.64 -6.30 9.52
CA GLN A 149 -24.76 -5.63 10.47
C GLN A 149 -23.48 -6.43 10.71
N ARG A 150 -23.62 -7.76 10.89
CA ARG A 150 -22.48 -8.68 11.03
C ARG A 150 -21.60 -8.69 9.79
N ALA A 151 -22.22 -8.80 8.61
CA ALA A 151 -21.49 -8.82 7.34
C ALA A 151 -20.76 -7.48 7.06
N TRP A 152 -21.42 -6.36 7.37
CA TRP A 152 -20.88 -5.01 7.21
C TRP A 152 -19.61 -4.83 8.03
N VAL A 153 -19.66 -5.19 9.32
CA VAL A 153 -18.49 -5.10 10.19
C VAL A 153 -17.41 -6.07 9.76
N ALA A 154 -17.74 -7.32 9.41
CA ALA A 154 -16.74 -8.31 8.98
C ALA A 154 -15.98 -7.89 7.71
N CYS A 155 -16.65 -7.27 6.73
CA CYS A 155 -15.96 -6.78 5.52
C CYS A 155 -15.02 -5.59 5.78
N ALA A 156 -15.31 -4.80 6.82
CA ALA A 156 -14.73 -3.48 6.97
C ALA A 156 -13.22 -3.48 7.16
N GLY A 157 -12.64 -4.46 7.87
CA GLY A 157 -11.21 -4.51 8.13
C GLY A 157 -10.39 -4.59 6.84
N TYR A 158 -10.66 -5.59 6.00
CA TYR A 158 -9.95 -5.78 4.73
C TYR A 158 -10.20 -4.65 3.74
N MET A 159 -11.47 -4.24 3.58
CA MET A 159 -11.82 -3.15 2.67
C MET A 159 -11.18 -1.83 3.11
N GLY A 160 -11.24 -1.52 4.41
CA GLY A 160 -10.68 -0.32 5.00
C GLY A 160 -9.17 -0.26 4.84
N THR A 161 -8.46 -1.34 5.14
CA THR A 161 -7.00 -1.41 4.99
C THR A 161 -6.58 -1.21 3.54
N ALA A 162 -7.27 -1.85 2.58
CA ALA A 162 -7.02 -1.67 1.15
C ALA A 162 -7.26 -0.22 0.70
N VAL A 163 -8.37 0.38 1.15
CA VAL A 163 -8.75 1.75 0.79
C VAL A 163 -7.76 2.76 1.36
N VAL A 164 -7.42 2.66 2.66
CA VAL A 164 -6.44 3.55 3.29
C VAL A 164 -5.07 3.43 2.63
N GLY A 165 -4.58 2.21 2.40
CA GLY A 165 -3.31 1.99 1.70
C GLY A 165 -3.30 2.64 0.30
N GLY A 166 -4.36 2.44 -0.47
CA GLY A 166 -4.52 3.06 -1.80
C GLY A 166 -4.53 4.58 -1.76
N ILE A 167 -5.31 5.18 -0.84
CA ILE A 167 -5.35 6.63 -0.64
C ILE A 167 -3.97 7.15 -0.24
N MET A 168 -3.28 6.48 0.67
CA MET A 168 -1.91 6.88 1.07
C MET A 168 -0.94 6.84 -0.12
N LEU A 169 -1.05 5.84 -0.99
CA LEU A 169 -0.27 5.82 -2.23
C LEU A 169 -0.59 7.01 -3.13
N MET A 170 -1.85 7.40 -3.31
CA MET A 170 -2.24 8.55 -4.15
C MET A 170 -1.61 9.86 -3.68
N PHE A 171 -1.52 10.07 -2.37
CA PHE A 171 -0.98 11.30 -1.77
C PHE A 171 0.55 11.31 -1.60
N ARG A 172 1.25 10.22 -1.92
CA ARG A 172 2.70 10.05 -1.67
C ARG A 172 3.60 11.10 -2.32
N ARG A 173 3.14 11.71 -3.42
CA ARG A 173 3.90 12.70 -4.19
C ARG A 173 3.85 14.09 -3.56
N THR A 174 2.85 14.36 -2.71
CA THR A 174 2.70 15.65 -2.04
C THR A 174 3.48 15.69 -0.73
N ASN A 175 4.21 16.78 -0.48
CA ASN A 175 4.89 16.97 0.80
C ASN A 175 3.89 17.26 1.93
N LEU A 176 2.84 18.02 1.62
CA LEU A 176 1.75 18.29 2.56
C LEU A 176 0.99 17.01 2.91
N GLY A 177 0.60 16.20 1.93
CA GLY A 177 -0.10 14.93 2.18
C GLY A 177 0.75 13.92 2.93
N ALA A 178 2.07 13.85 2.67
CA ALA A 178 2.96 13.02 3.47
C ALA A 178 3.03 13.47 4.94
N ARG A 179 3.12 14.79 5.19
CA ARG A 179 3.15 15.35 6.56
C ARG A 179 1.82 15.18 7.28
N VAL A 180 0.74 15.67 6.67
CA VAL A 180 -0.63 15.62 7.23
C VAL A 180 -1.09 14.17 7.38
N GLY A 181 -0.82 13.32 6.39
CA GLY A 181 -1.17 11.91 6.44
C GLY A 181 -0.42 11.17 7.55
N THR A 182 0.90 11.32 7.65
CA THR A 182 1.68 10.66 8.73
C THR A 182 1.27 11.17 10.11
N CYS A 183 1.13 12.50 10.26
CA CYS A 183 0.70 13.10 11.52
C CYS A 183 -0.73 12.69 11.90
N GLY A 184 -1.66 12.73 10.94
CA GLY A 184 -3.06 12.37 11.13
C GLY A 184 -3.23 10.91 11.55
N MET A 185 -2.48 9.99 10.93
CA MET A 185 -2.47 8.59 11.33
C MET A 185 -1.89 8.42 12.73
N GLY A 186 -0.79 9.12 13.05
CA GLY A 186 -0.23 9.12 14.41
C GLY A 186 -1.23 9.60 15.47
N LEU A 187 -1.93 10.71 15.20
CA LEU A 187 -2.97 11.23 16.10
C LEU A 187 -4.16 10.28 16.21
N ALA A 188 -4.60 9.67 15.12
CA ALA A 188 -5.68 8.67 15.14
C ALA A 188 -5.31 7.44 15.99
N MET A 189 -4.05 6.99 15.95
CA MET A 189 -3.56 5.92 16.83
C MET A 189 -3.63 6.36 18.31
N LEU A 190 -3.20 7.59 18.63
CA LEU A 190 -3.27 8.11 20.01
C LEU A 190 -4.71 8.23 20.51
N LEU A 191 -5.64 8.70 19.66
CA LEU A 191 -7.07 8.73 19.99
C LEU A 191 -7.60 7.32 20.24
N THR A 192 -7.22 6.35 19.41
CA THR A 192 -7.60 4.94 19.62
C THR A 192 -7.11 4.43 20.98
N CYS A 193 -5.89 4.80 21.40
CA CYS A 193 -5.39 4.44 22.72
C CYS A 193 -6.22 5.01 23.86
N ILE A 194 -6.62 6.28 23.76
CA ILE A 194 -7.37 6.97 24.81
C ILE A 194 -8.76 6.35 25.00
N PHE A 195 -9.43 6.00 23.90
CA PHE A 195 -10.82 5.55 23.95
C PHE A 195 -10.99 4.03 24.00
N PHE A 196 -10.08 3.26 23.38
CA PHE A 196 -10.33 1.85 23.07
C PHE A 196 -9.18 0.90 23.43
N ALA A 197 -8.08 1.34 24.04
CA ALA A 197 -6.99 0.43 24.39
C ALA A 197 -7.45 -0.66 25.38
N GLY A 198 -7.43 -1.93 24.95
CA GLY A 198 -7.87 -3.05 25.78
C GLY A 198 -6.75 -3.85 26.45
N ASN A 199 -5.50 -3.76 25.95
CA ASN A 199 -4.38 -4.54 26.49
C ASN A 199 -3.08 -3.73 26.62
N ALA A 200 -2.22 -4.14 27.56
CA ALA A 200 -1.00 -3.42 27.90
C ALA A 200 -0.01 -3.33 26.72
N PHE A 201 0.15 -4.41 25.96
CA PHE A 201 1.02 -4.40 24.79
C PHE A 201 0.51 -3.43 23.71
N GLY A 202 -0.77 -3.52 23.33
CA GLY A 202 -1.38 -2.62 22.35
C GLY A 202 -1.30 -1.17 22.80
N LEU A 203 -1.55 -0.89 24.09
CA LEU A 203 -1.41 0.44 24.66
C LEU A 203 0.00 1.00 24.44
N VAL A 204 1.05 0.27 24.84
CA VAL A 204 2.44 0.72 24.69
C VAL A 204 2.82 0.85 23.22
N ALA A 205 2.51 -0.14 22.40
CA ALA A 205 2.87 -0.16 20.98
C ALA A 205 2.20 0.99 20.22
N LEU A 206 0.89 1.15 20.37
CA LEU A 206 0.13 2.20 19.68
C LEU A 206 0.46 3.60 20.20
N LEU A 207 0.71 3.78 21.52
CA LEU A 207 1.17 5.06 22.06
C LEU A 207 2.54 5.44 21.49
N LEU A 208 3.51 4.51 21.52
CA LEU A 208 4.85 4.77 21.00
C LEU A 208 4.79 5.09 19.50
N MET A 209 4.10 4.27 18.71
CA MET A 209 3.96 4.50 17.27
C MET A 209 3.20 5.80 16.97
N GLY A 210 2.11 6.08 17.68
CA GLY A 210 1.33 7.29 17.53
C GLY A 210 2.14 8.55 17.82
N LEU A 211 2.94 8.56 18.90
CA LEU A 211 3.86 9.65 19.23
C LEU A 211 4.96 9.80 18.17
N LEU A 212 5.58 8.69 17.74
CA LEU A 212 6.65 8.70 16.74
C LEU A 212 6.16 9.21 15.39
N LEU A 213 5.00 8.75 14.90
CA LEU A 213 4.42 9.19 13.63
C LEU A 213 3.97 10.66 13.70
N SER A 214 3.36 11.09 14.81
CA SER A 214 2.97 12.49 15.01
C SER A 214 4.20 13.41 15.06
N ALA A 215 5.23 13.01 15.80
CA ALA A 215 6.50 13.74 15.87
C ALA A 215 7.22 13.77 14.52
N ALA A 216 7.19 12.67 13.76
CA ALA A 216 7.75 12.60 12.42
C ALA A 216 7.02 13.54 11.46
N GLY A 217 5.68 13.54 11.45
CA GLY A 217 4.89 14.45 10.63
C GLY A 217 5.19 15.94 10.90
N TRP A 218 5.44 16.28 12.17
CA TRP A 218 5.81 17.64 12.57
C TRP A 218 7.26 17.98 12.20
N ARG A 219 8.23 17.16 12.60
CA ARG A 219 9.65 17.55 12.63
C ARG A 219 10.54 16.95 11.54
N LEU A 220 10.15 15.87 10.84
CA LEU A 220 11.02 15.31 9.81
C LEU A 220 11.19 16.31 8.64
N PRO A 221 12.39 16.37 8.04
CA PRO A 221 12.58 17.14 6.81
C PRO A 221 11.83 16.47 5.67
N THR A 222 11.51 17.29 4.66
CA THR A 222 10.63 16.94 3.54
C THR A 222 11.08 15.70 2.75
N PHE A 223 12.39 15.43 2.71
CA PHE A 223 12.93 14.22 2.11
C PHE A 223 12.51 12.96 2.89
N TRP A 224 12.86 12.88 4.18
CA TRP A 224 12.63 11.68 5.00
C TRP A 224 11.14 11.41 5.24
N ILE A 225 10.31 12.44 5.38
CA ILE A 225 8.86 12.23 5.56
C ILE A 225 8.21 11.63 4.31
N GLY A 226 8.68 12.02 3.12
CA GLY A 226 8.23 11.46 1.86
C GLY A 226 8.61 9.98 1.71
N GLU A 227 9.82 9.60 2.12
CA GLU A 227 10.26 8.20 2.12
C GLU A 227 9.48 7.36 3.15
N LEU A 228 9.34 7.85 4.38
CA LEU A 228 8.58 7.17 5.43
C LEU A 228 7.13 6.96 5.01
N TYR A 229 6.48 7.99 4.48
CA TYR A 229 5.09 7.91 4.04
C TYR A 229 4.91 6.95 2.85
N ALA A 230 5.84 6.97 1.88
CA ALA A 230 5.80 6.01 0.77
C ALA A 230 6.01 4.57 1.25
N LEU A 231 6.90 4.34 2.22
CA LEU A 231 7.12 3.04 2.83
C LEU A 231 5.88 2.57 3.61
N LEU A 232 5.25 3.46 4.39
CA LEU A 232 4.03 3.18 5.14
C LEU A 232 2.87 2.83 4.21
N ALA A 233 2.70 3.58 3.12
CA ALA A 233 1.68 3.32 2.11
C ALA A 233 1.91 1.97 1.40
N ALA A 234 3.14 1.72 0.92
CA ALA A 234 3.48 0.49 0.22
C ALA A 234 3.35 -0.75 1.10
N THR A 235 3.81 -0.68 2.35
CA THR A 235 3.66 -1.78 3.31
C THR A 235 2.20 -2.02 3.69
N THR A 236 1.37 -0.98 3.82
CA THR A 236 -0.07 -1.13 4.08
C THR A 236 -0.78 -1.85 2.92
N CYS A 237 -0.49 -1.46 1.67
CA CYS A 237 -1.03 -2.17 0.49
C CYS A 237 -0.54 -3.62 0.41
N LEU A 238 0.75 -3.86 0.65
CA LEU A 238 1.32 -5.20 0.65
C LEU A 238 0.66 -6.07 1.74
N ASN A 239 0.56 -5.57 2.96
CA ASN A 239 -0.08 -6.26 4.07
C ASN A 239 -1.55 -6.57 3.80
N ALA A 240 -2.31 -5.62 3.22
CA ALA A 240 -3.70 -5.87 2.82
C ALA A 240 -3.81 -7.07 1.87
N ILE A 241 -2.92 -7.15 0.87
CA ILE A 241 -2.90 -8.25 -0.11
C ILE A 241 -2.45 -9.57 0.56
N THR A 242 -1.36 -9.55 1.33
CA THR A 242 -0.81 -10.77 1.93
C THR A 242 -1.71 -11.36 3.00
N SER A 243 -2.40 -10.53 3.79
CA SER A 243 -3.34 -11.01 4.82
C SER A 243 -4.52 -11.72 4.18
N ILE A 244 -5.06 -11.22 3.07
CA ILE A 244 -6.15 -11.88 2.33
C ILE A 244 -5.70 -13.21 1.73
N ARG A 245 -4.43 -13.33 1.31
CA ARG A 245 -3.90 -14.60 0.78
C ARG A 245 -4.06 -15.75 1.78
N VAL A 246 -3.92 -15.48 3.07
CA VAL A 246 -4.07 -16.48 4.14
C VAL A 246 -5.51 -16.98 4.24
N LEU A 247 -6.50 -16.11 3.95
CA LEU A 247 -7.94 -16.43 4.05
C LEU A 247 -8.41 -17.47 3.03
N PHE A 248 -7.68 -17.69 1.92
CA PHE A 248 -8.01 -18.75 0.96
C PHE A 248 -7.82 -20.14 1.53
N PHE A 249 -6.93 -20.29 2.51
CA PHE A 249 -6.54 -21.58 3.07
C PHE A 249 -7.02 -21.78 4.51
N ILE A 250 -7.33 -20.69 5.21
CA ILE A 250 -7.60 -20.71 6.64
C ILE A 250 -8.94 -20.01 6.95
N THR A 251 -9.85 -20.73 7.60
CA THR A 251 -11.14 -20.22 8.09
C THR A 251 -11.10 -19.77 9.55
N GLU A 252 -10.03 -20.10 10.28
CA GLU A 252 -9.85 -19.80 11.70
C GLU A 252 -8.56 -19.00 11.93
N ALA A 253 -8.66 -17.84 12.58
CA ALA A 253 -7.51 -17.04 12.98
C ALA A 253 -7.14 -17.33 14.45
N ASN A 254 -5.87 -17.57 14.72
CA ASN A 254 -5.35 -17.56 16.08
C ASN A 254 -5.03 -16.11 16.47
N ILE A 255 -5.76 -15.59 17.46
CA ILE A 255 -5.63 -14.22 17.93
C ILE A 255 -5.27 -14.25 19.41
N GLY A 256 -4.04 -13.88 19.73
CA GLY A 256 -3.55 -13.90 21.11
C GLY A 256 -3.61 -15.28 21.77
N GLY A 257 -3.43 -16.36 21.00
CA GLY A 257 -3.46 -17.75 21.48
C GLY A 257 -4.85 -18.40 21.48
N VAL A 258 -5.91 -17.67 21.07
CA VAL A 258 -7.28 -18.19 21.01
C VAL A 258 -7.74 -18.28 19.56
N VAL A 259 -8.26 -19.45 19.19
CA VAL A 259 -8.82 -19.71 17.86
C VAL A 259 -10.18 -19.02 17.73
N ARG A 260 -10.35 -18.22 16.68
CA ARG A 260 -11.57 -17.47 16.35
C ARG A 260 -11.88 -17.60 14.86
N SER A 261 -13.15 -17.45 14.48
CA SER A 261 -13.54 -17.41 13.07
C SER A 261 -12.90 -16.21 12.37
N SER A 262 -12.37 -16.41 11.16
CA SER A 262 -11.89 -15.31 10.33
C SER A 262 -13.05 -14.47 9.78
N ASP A 263 -12.77 -13.24 9.35
CA ASP A 263 -13.79 -12.37 8.76
C ASP A 263 -14.49 -13.00 7.55
N ALA A 264 -13.76 -13.77 6.74
CA ALA A 264 -14.32 -14.52 5.62
C ALA A 264 -15.27 -15.64 6.07
N ALA A 265 -14.96 -16.32 7.19
CA ALA A 265 -15.86 -17.30 7.77
C ALA A 265 -17.13 -16.64 8.33
N VAL A 266 -17.01 -15.48 8.99
CA VAL A 266 -18.17 -14.69 9.44
C VAL A 266 -19.04 -14.26 8.26
N MET A 267 -18.43 -13.84 7.15
CA MET A 267 -19.14 -13.50 5.92
C MET A 267 -19.85 -14.71 5.32
N GLN A 268 -19.21 -15.88 5.33
CA GLN A 268 -19.84 -17.11 4.87
C GLN A 268 -21.07 -17.46 5.71
N ASP A 269 -20.98 -17.35 7.03
CA ASP A 269 -22.11 -17.64 7.91
C ASP A 269 -23.27 -16.66 7.71
N ALA A 270 -22.96 -15.37 7.48
CA ALA A 270 -23.94 -14.31 7.29
C ALA A 270 -24.62 -14.35 5.90
N THR A 271 -23.85 -14.59 4.85
CA THR A 271 -24.31 -14.49 3.45
C THR A 271 -24.61 -15.82 2.78
N LYS A 272 -24.18 -16.94 3.39
CA LYS A 272 -24.22 -18.30 2.85
C LYS A 272 -23.39 -18.50 1.58
N ILE A 273 -22.57 -17.52 1.22
CA ILE A 273 -21.61 -17.59 0.11
C ILE A 273 -20.25 -18.02 0.67
N HIS A 274 -19.56 -18.92 -0.03
CA HIS A 274 -18.28 -19.48 0.43
C HIS A 274 -17.22 -18.40 0.73
N ALA A 275 -16.44 -18.60 1.80
CA ALA A 275 -15.41 -17.69 2.29
C ALA A 275 -14.38 -17.27 1.22
N TRP A 276 -13.99 -18.19 0.32
CA TRP A 276 -13.01 -17.90 -0.73
C TRP A 276 -13.51 -16.85 -1.75
N ILE A 277 -14.83 -16.77 -1.99
CA ILE A 277 -15.42 -15.77 -2.91
C ILE A 277 -15.26 -14.37 -2.33
N TRP A 278 -15.50 -14.22 -1.02
CA TRP A 278 -15.28 -12.96 -0.31
C TRP A 278 -13.80 -12.59 -0.26
N ALA A 279 -12.92 -13.56 0.02
CA ALA A 279 -11.47 -13.34 -0.06
C ALA A 279 -11.04 -12.89 -1.46
N SER A 280 -11.58 -13.49 -2.54
CA SER A 280 -11.35 -13.04 -3.92
C SER A 280 -11.84 -11.60 -4.16
N ALA A 281 -13.03 -11.25 -3.69
CA ALA A 281 -13.58 -9.90 -3.85
C ALA A 281 -12.70 -8.85 -3.17
N TRP A 282 -12.26 -9.11 -1.93
CA TRP A 282 -11.36 -8.20 -1.21
C TRP A 282 -9.97 -8.16 -1.83
N MET A 283 -9.46 -9.28 -2.36
CA MET A 283 -8.19 -9.33 -3.08
C MET A 283 -8.24 -8.43 -4.33
N VAL A 284 -9.30 -8.55 -5.12
CA VAL A 284 -9.51 -7.69 -6.31
C VAL A 284 -9.58 -6.23 -5.90
N LEU A 285 -10.31 -5.89 -4.83
CA LEU A 285 -10.36 -4.52 -4.31
C LEU A 285 -8.97 -4.02 -3.87
N GLY A 286 -8.19 -4.84 -3.15
CA GLY A 286 -6.84 -4.51 -2.72
C GLY A 286 -5.89 -4.24 -3.88
N LEU A 287 -5.91 -5.09 -4.89
CA LEU A 287 -5.14 -4.92 -6.12
C LEU A 287 -5.59 -3.68 -6.89
N TRP A 288 -6.89 -3.45 -7.00
CA TRP A 288 -7.44 -2.28 -7.68
C TRP A 288 -7.07 -0.97 -6.97
N MET A 289 -7.22 -0.89 -5.65
CA MET A 289 -6.82 0.28 -4.86
C MET A 289 -5.32 0.52 -4.92
N THR A 290 -4.51 -0.53 -4.91
CA THR A 290 -3.05 -0.42 -5.09
C THR A 290 -2.71 0.11 -6.49
N ALA A 291 -3.34 -0.43 -7.54
CA ALA A 291 -3.14 0.03 -8.91
C ALA A 291 -3.56 1.51 -9.06
N MET A 292 -4.75 1.88 -8.57
CA MET A 292 -5.21 3.27 -8.53
C MET A 292 -4.23 4.16 -7.78
N GLY A 293 -3.72 3.74 -6.62
CA GLY A 293 -2.71 4.48 -5.88
C GLY A 293 -1.40 4.66 -6.65
N VAL A 294 -0.96 3.67 -7.42
CA VAL A 294 0.26 3.76 -8.23
C VAL A 294 0.07 4.68 -9.43
N PHE A 295 -1.04 4.55 -10.16
CA PHE A 295 -1.30 5.25 -11.42
C PHE A 295 -1.91 6.65 -11.26
N ILE A 296 -2.82 6.84 -10.29
CA ILE A 296 -3.44 8.11 -9.98
C ILE A 296 -2.71 8.71 -8.78
N THR A 297 -2.01 9.80 -9.01
CA THR A 297 -1.29 10.52 -7.97
C THR A 297 -1.65 11.97 -8.00
N PHE A 298 -1.95 12.52 -6.83
CA PHE A 298 -2.15 13.96 -6.70
C PHE A 298 -0.80 14.64 -6.60
N GLU A 299 -0.53 15.55 -7.52
CA GLU A 299 0.62 16.45 -7.47
C GLU A 299 0.10 17.85 -7.16
N THR A 300 0.50 18.40 -6.02
CA THR A 300 0.27 19.82 -5.74
C THR A 300 1.21 20.60 -6.64
N ARG A 301 0.63 21.33 -7.60
CA ARG A 301 1.29 22.25 -8.54
C ARG A 301 1.90 23.45 -7.79
N GLU A 302 2.90 23.21 -6.94
CA GLU A 302 3.59 24.25 -6.18
C GLU A 302 4.83 24.76 -6.93
N LYS A 303 5.27 24.04 -7.98
CA LYS A 303 6.50 24.35 -8.71
C LYS A 303 6.32 25.27 -9.93
N ASP A 304 5.10 25.46 -10.39
CA ASP A 304 4.83 26.24 -11.62
C ASP A 304 4.80 27.77 -11.38
N SER A 305 4.75 28.21 -10.12
CA SER A 305 4.72 29.64 -9.78
C SER A 305 6.09 30.26 -9.50
N ARG A 306 7.15 29.45 -9.37
CA ARG A 306 8.53 29.93 -9.17
C ARG A 306 9.37 29.92 -10.46
N GLU A 307 8.85 29.30 -11.51
CA GLU A 307 9.43 29.28 -12.86
C GLU A 307 8.60 30.13 -13.84
N ALA A 308 7.69 30.99 -13.34
CA ALA A 308 7.20 32.13 -14.12
C ALA A 308 8.38 33.10 -14.23
N PRO A 309 9.02 33.19 -15.41
CA PRO A 309 10.39 33.64 -15.48
C PRO A 309 10.48 35.13 -15.20
N GLU A 310 11.53 35.45 -14.46
CA GLU A 310 12.24 36.72 -14.34
C GLU A 310 12.74 37.27 -15.71
N GLN A 311 12.04 36.93 -16.81
CA GLN A 311 12.35 37.22 -18.20
C GLN A 311 11.63 38.48 -18.72
N TYR A 312 10.88 39.20 -17.87
CA TYR A 312 10.26 40.49 -18.23
C TYR A 312 10.91 41.70 -17.54
N ARG A 313 12.10 41.57 -16.93
CA ARG A 313 12.75 42.71 -16.22
C ARG A 313 14.06 43.19 -16.85
N GLY A 314 14.36 42.76 -18.08
CA GLY A 314 15.66 42.97 -18.71
C GLY A 314 15.75 43.95 -19.88
N GLU A 315 14.64 44.36 -20.52
CA GLU A 315 14.73 44.99 -21.86
C GLU A 315 14.10 46.40 -22.01
N ASP A 316 13.60 47.03 -20.94
CA ASP A 316 12.85 48.30 -21.09
C ASP A 316 13.64 49.59 -20.74
N HIS A 317 14.97 49.54 -20.57
CA HIS A 317 15.75 50.71 -20.11
C HIS A 317 16.86 51.21 -21.05
N VAL A 318 16.93 50.76 -22.31
CA VAL A 318 17.96 51.25 -23.25
C VAL A 318 17.48 52.33 -24.23
N ASP A 319 16.16 52.51 -24.42
CA ASP A 319 15.65 53.43 -25.45
C ASP A 319 15.25 54.84 -24.97
N LEU A 320 15.41 55.17 -23.69
CA LEU A 320 14.97 56.47 -23.12
C LEU A 320 16.11 57.47 -22.81
N LEU A 321 17.31 57.27 -23.35
CA LEU A 321 18.47 58.15 -23.11
C LEU A 321 19.17 58.64 -24.38
N LEU A 322 18.49 58.66 -25.54
CA LEU A 322 19.11 59.10 -26.81
C LEU A 322 18.40 60.25 -27.53
N THR A 323 17.41 60.94 -26.94
CA THR A 323 16.65 61.99 -27.67
C THR A 323 16.52 63.34 -26.97
N THR A 324 17.30 63.66 -25.94
CA THR A 324 17.23 64.98 -25.26
C THR A 324 18.45 65.88 -25.42
N GLU A 325 19.36 65.58 -26.35
CA GLU A 325 20.46 66.47 -26.73
C GLU A 325 20.45 66.61 -28.25
N LEU A 326 19.64 67.54 -28.78
CA LEU A 326 19.79 68.23 -30.07
C LEU A 326 18.54 69.10 -30.32
N ALA A 327 18.54 70.33 -29.79
CA ALA A 327 17.96 71.57 -30.35
C ALA A 327 17.86 72.65 -29.27
#